data_AF-A0A3N1GC23-F1
#
_entry.id   AF-A0A3N1GC23-F1
#
_cell.length_a   1.000
_cell.length_b   1.000
_cell.length_c   1.000
_cell.angle_alpha   90.00
_cell.angle_beta   90.00
_cell.angle_gamma   90.00
#
_symmetry.space_group_name_H-M   'P 1'
#
loop_
_entity.id
_entity.type
_entity.pdbx_description
1 polymer ?
#
loop_
_entity_poly.entity_id
_entity_poly.type
_entity_poly.pdbx_seq_one_letter_code
_entity_poly.pdbx_strand_id
1 'polypeptide(L)'
;MHSEVLHALDAHLERMTTLRRDLVAKRSMEPGERLRLAADAATCAQQCAHILTRLLATDDQPDAAQPVIGSRIGLPSAHSQSSAGTPSGW
;
A
#
# COMPACT_ATOMS: atom_id res chain seq x y z
N MET A 1 -13.67 -5.25 17.91
CA MET A 1 -13.57 -5.38 16.44
C MET A 1 -14.70 -4.69 15.66
N HIS A 2 -15.96 -5.13 15.70
CA HIS A 2 -17.05 -4.47 14.93
C HIS A 2 -17.18 -2.98 15.26
N SER A 3 -17.10 -2.61 16.54
CA SER A 3 -17.07 -1.22 16.99
C SER A 3 -15.87 -0.42 16.47
N GLU A 4 -14.70 -1.05 16.36
CA GLU A 4 -13.46 -0.42 15.86
C GLU A 4 -13.51 -0.20 14.35
N VAL A 5 -14.07 -1.15 13.61
CA VAL A 5 -14.31 -1.03 12.17
C VAL A 5 -15.29 0.11 11.88
N LEU A 6 -16.41 0.15 12.60
CA LEU A 6 -17.38 1.25 12.48
C LEU A 6 -16.74 2.60 12.84
N HIS A 7 -15.97 2.66 13.92
CA HIS A 7 -15.27 3.87 14.32
C HIS A 7 -14.27 4.36 13.26
N ALA A 8 -13.51 3.44 12.63
CA ALA A 8 -12.59 3.78 11.55
C ALA A 8 -13.31 4.32 10.31
N LEU A 9 -14.46 3.73 9.96
CA LEU A 9 -15.32 4.21 8.87
C LEU A 9 -15.90 5.59 9.17
N ASP A 10 -16.43 5.81 10.38
CA ASP A 10 -16.99 7.09 10.81
C ASP A 10 -15.94 8.21 10.75
N ALA A 11 -14.73 7.94 11.27
CA ALA A 11 -13.63 8.89 11.22
C ALA A 11 -13.21 9.22 9.76
N HIS A 12 -13.21 8.24 8.87
CA HIS A 12 -12.93 8.46 7.45
C HIS A 12 -14.02 9.32 6.78
N LEU A 13 -15.29 9.02 7.04
CA LEU A 13 -16.43 9.76 6.48
C LEU A 13 -16.48 11.21 6.98
N GLU A 14 -16.17 11.45 8.24
CA GLU A 14 -16.09 12.80 8.82
C GLU A 14 -14.98 13.61 8.12
N ARG A 15 -13.81 13.01 7.93
CA ARG A 15 -12.67 13.67 7.27
C ARG A 15 -12.97 13.96 5.79
N MET A 16 -13.57 13.01 5.06
CA MET A 16 -14.01 13.23 3.67
C MET A 16 -15.10 14.31 3.57
N THR A 17 -16.01 14.37 4.53
CA THR A 17 -17.05 15.41 4.58
C THR A 17 -16.45 16.80 4.82
N THR A 18 -15.37 16.88 5.59
CA THR A 18 -14.63 18.13 5.82
C THR A 18 -13.91 18.58 4.55
N LEU A 19 -13.16 17.70 3.90
CA LEU A 19 -12.49 18.01 2.63
C LEU A 19 -13.49 18.45 1.54
N ARG A 20 -14.66 17.79 1.48
CA ARG A 20 -15.75 18.19 0.57
C ARG A 20 -16.26 19.60 0.89
N ARG A 21 -16.44 19.93 2.18
CA ARG A 21 -16.87 21.28 2.58
C ARG A 21 -15.83 22.32 2.19
N ASP A 22 -14.55 22.05 2.39
CA ASP A 22 -13.47 22.97 2.01
C ASP A 22 -13.43 23.22 0.51
N LEU A 23 -13.63 22.17 -0.29
CA LEU A 23 -13.72 22.26 -1.74
C LEU A 23 -14.92 23.12 -2.20
N VAL A 24 -16.08 22.97 -1.54
CA VAL A 24 -17.31 23.72 -1.90
C VAL A 24 -17.27 25.16 -1.38
N ALA A 25 -16.70 25.39 -0.20
CA ALA A 25 -16.63 26.71 0.42
C ALA A 25 -15.71 27.66 -0.36
N LYS A 26 -14.64 27.14 -0.98
CA LYS A 26 -13.73 27.95 -1.78
C LYS A 26 -14.25 28.12 -3.21
N ARG A 27 -15.02 29.19 -3.43
CA ARG A 27 -15.52 29.61 -4.76
C ARG A 27 -14.41 29.80 -5.81
N SER A 28 -13.20 30.18 -5.39
CA SER A 28 -12.00 30.15 -6.21
C SER A 28 -10.88 29.43 -5.45
N MET A 29 -10.48 28.28 -5.94
CA MET A 29 -9.27 27.60 -5.49
C MET A 29 -8.21 27.74 -6.57
N GLU A 30 -7.00 28.10 -6.14
CA GLU A 30 -5.84 28.03 -7.01
C GLU A 30 -5.56 26.57 -7.41
N PRO A 31 -5.01 26.31 -8.60
CA PRO A 31 -4.73 24.95 -9.06
C PRO A 31 -3.89 24.12 -8.06
N GLY A 32 -2.92 24.75 -7.40
CA GLY A 32 -2.10 24.10 -6.37
C GLY A 32 -2.87 23.69 -5.12
N GLU A 33 -3.90 24.45 -4.73
CA GLU A 33 -4.76 24.09 -3.60
C GLU A 33 -5.67 22.91 -3.95
N ARG A 34 -6.15 22.83 -5.19
CA ARG A 34 -6.97 21.69 -5.66
C ARG A 34 -6.18 20.39 -5.62
N LEU A 35 -4.91 20.44 -6.05
CA LEU A 35 -4.01 19.30 -5.99
C LEU A 35 -3.72 18.85 -4.56
N ARG A 36 -3.51 19.80 -3.63
CA ARG A 36 -3.33 19.48 -2.20
C ARG A 36 -4.56 18.79 -1.62
N LEU A 37 -5.75 19.34 -1.87
CA LEU A 37 -7.00 18.74 -1.37
C LEU A 37 -7.26 17.35 -1.95
N ALA A 38 -6.91 17.12 -3.22
CA ALA A 38 -6.96 15.80 -3.84
C ALA A 38 -5.95 14.83 -3.19
N ALA A 39 -4.73 15.28 -2.91
CA ALA A 39 -3.72 14.48 -2.21
C ALA A 39 -4.13 14.13 -0.77
N ASP A 40 -4.76 15.06 -0.06
CA ASP A 40 -5.28 14.85 1.29
C ASP A 40 -6.42 13.82 1.28
N ALA A 41 -7.32 13.89 0.29
CA ALA A 41 -8.38 12.90 0.11
C ALA A 41 -7.82 11.50 -0.19
N ALA A 42 -6.84 11.40 -1.08
CA ALA A 42 -6.18 10.13 -1.40
C ALA A 42 -5.47 9.54 -0.17
N THR A 43 -4.75 10.36 0.58
CA THR A 43 -4.07 9.97 1.81
C THR A 43 -5.06 9.47 2.85
N CYS A 44 -6.18 10.17 3.02
CA CYS A 44 -7.25 9.77 3.94
C CYS A 44 -7.85 8.41 3.58
N ALA A 45 -8.09 8.16 2.29
CA ALA A 45 -8.58 6.87 1.80
C ALA A 45 -7.56 5.75 2.05
N GLN A 46 -6.28 5.99 1.77
CA GLN A 46 -5.21 5.01 1.98
C GLN A 46 -5.05 4.64 3.46
N GLN A 47 -5.15 5.62 4.36
CA GLN A 47 -5.11 5.39 5.81
C GLN A 47 -6.29 4.54 6.29
N CYS A 48 -7.51 4.87 5.83
CA CYS A 48 -8.70 4.09 6.17
C CYS A 48 -8.56 2.64 5.70
N ALA A 49 -8.17 2.44 4.44
CA ALA A 49 -7.93 1.11 3.89
C ALA A 49 -6.89 0.34 4.72
N HIS A 50 -5.77 0.95 5.07
CA HIS A 50 -4.74 0.31 5.89
C HIS A 50 -5.26 -0.12 7.27
N ILE A 51 -6.02 0.75 7.95
CA ILE A 51 -6.61 0.45 9.27
C ILE A 51 -7.59 -0.71 9.15
N LEU A 52 -8.51 -0.66 8.17
CA LEU A 52 -9.49 -1.72 7.94
C LEU A 52 -8.83 -3.05 7.59
N THR A 53 -7.83 -3.05 6.71
CA THR A 53 -7.06 -4.27 6.39
C THR A 53 -6.43 -4.86 7.65
N ARG A 54 -5.84 -4.05 8.53
CA ARG A 54 -5.26 -4.56 9.78
C ARG A 54 -6.34 -5.12 10.72
N LEU A 55 -7.42 -4.39 10.93
CA LEU A 55 -8.50 -4.83 11.83
C LEU A 55 -9.15 -6.12 11.35
N LEU A 56 -9.37 -6.26 10.04
CA LEU A 56 -10.02 -7.42 9.44
C LEU A 56 -9.05 -8.61 9.26
N ALA A 57 -7.78 -8.37 8.90
CA ALA A 57 -6.77 -9.43 8.80
C ALA A 57 -6.42 -10.04 10.17
N THR A 58 -6.71 -9.35 11.28
CA THR A 58 -6.55 -9.94 12.62
C THR A 58 -7.60 -11.03 12.89
N ASP A 59 -8.74 -11.02 12.17
CA ASP A 59 -9.78 -12.06 12.26
C ASP A 59 -9.52 -13.24 11.30
N ASP A 60 -8.76 -12.98 10.24
CA ASP A 60 -8.59 -13.85 9.08
C ASP A 60 -7.14 -14.30 8.92
N GLN A 61 -6.49 -14.76 10.01
CA GLN A 61 -5.15 -15.34 9.94
C GLN A 61 -5.22 -16.86 9.75
N PRO A 62 -5.22 -17.39 8.51
CA PRO A 62 -4.45 -18.58 8.22
C PRO A 62 -2.97 -18.17 8.11
N ASP A 63 -2.13 -19.01 8.67
CA ASP A 63 -0.67 -18.97 8.55
C ASP A 63 -0.20 -18.78 7.10
N ALA A 64 0.94 -18.11 6.94
CA ALA A 64 1.73 -17.91 5.71
C ALA A 64 1.20 -16.95 4.62
N ALA A 65 1.85 -15.79 4.49
CA ALA A 65 2.93 -15.59 3.50
C ALA A 65 3.40 -14.12 3.50
N GLN A 66 4.72 -13.97 3.59
CA GLN A 66 5.46 -12.72 3.63
C GLN A 66 5.23 -11.85 2.38
N PRO A 67 5.45 -10.52 2.47
CA PRO A 67 5.28 -9.62 1.33
C PRO A 67 6.29 -9.98 0.23
N VAL A 68 5.79 -10.32 -0.97
CA VAL A 68 6.60 -10.30 -2.18
C VAL A 68 6.90 -8.84 -2.51
N ILE A 69 7.90 -8.30 -1.82
CA ILE A 69 8.61 -7.09 -2.22
C ILE A 69 9.20 -7.39 -3.58
N GLY A 70 8.80 -6.60 -4.58
CA GLY A 70 9.31 -6.65 -5.93
C GLY A 70 10.84 -6.60 -5.97
N SER A 71 11.46 -7.77 -6.00
CA SER A 71 12.84 -7.94 -6.38
C SER A 71 12.89 -8.06 -7.89
N ARG A 72 13.17 -6.89 -8.49
CA ARG A 72 14.08 -6.70 -9.63
C ARG A 72 14.28 -7.89 -10.58
N ILE A 73 13.95 -7.61 -11.85
CA ILE A 73 14.74 -7.99 -13.03
C ILE A 73 14.88 -9.50 -13.21
N GLY A 74 14.06 -10.04 -14.11
CA GLY A 74 14.30 -11.35 -14.70
C GLY A 74 15.66 -11.37 -15.42
N LEU A 75 16.65 -11.96 -14.76
CA LEU A 75 17.73 -12.70 -15.42
C LEU A 75 17.69 -14.12 -14.85
N PRO A 76 17.47 -15.16 -15.67
CA PRO A 76 17.71 -16.51 -15.22
C PRO A 76 19.23 -16.75 -15.10
N SER A 77 19.74 -16.76 -13.87
CA SER A 77 20.99 -17.45 -13.55
C SER A 77 20.70 -18.95 -13.44
N ALA A 78 21.11 -19.73 -14.44
CA ALA A 78 21.32 -21.16 -14.26
C ALA A 78 22.69 -21.38 -13.58
N HIS A 79 22.66 -21.72 -12.29
CA HIS A 79 23.67 -22.54 -11.60
C HIS A 79 23.56 -23.98 -12.16
N SER A 80 24.52 -24.91 -12.11
CA SER A 80 25.87 -25.07 -11.57
C SER A 80 26.29 -26.51 -11.89
N GLN A 81 27.61 -26.78 -11.87
CA GLN A 81 28.34 -28.03 -11.47
C GLN A 81 29.50 -28.29 -12.45
N SER A 82 30.78 -28.14 -12.11
CA SER A 82 31.60 -28.93 -11.14
C SER A 82 31.59 -30.41 -11.53
N SER A 83 32.67 -31.12 -11.92
CA SER A 83 34.08 -31.07 -11.51
C SER A 83 34.95 -32.01 -12.39
N ALA A 84 36.27 -31.78 -12.33
CA ALA A 84 37.39 -32.75 -12.31
C ALA A 84 38.04 -33.34 -13.59
N GLY A 85 39.38 -33.18 -13.66
CA GLY A 85 40.39 -34.04 -14.32
C GLY A 85 40.65 -33.72 -15.80
N THR A 86 41.85 -33.48 -16.33
CA THR A 86 43.24 -33.83 -15.97
C THR A 86 44.21 -32.98 -16.83
N PRO A 87 45.48 -32.77 -16.44
CA PRO A 87 46.48 -32.08 -17.25
C PRO A 87 47.34 -33.07 -18.07
N SER A 88 47.76 -32.69 -19.28
CA SER A 88 48.97 -33.15 -20.02
C SER A 88 48.95 -32.53 -21.43
N GLY A 89 50.00 -31.81 -21.86
CA GLY A 89 51.01 -32.28 -22.84
C GLY A 89 50.42 -32.31 -24.25
N TRP A 90 50.93 -31.66 -25.30
CA TRP A 90 52.30 -31.57 -25.82
C TRP A 90 52.50 -30.22 -26.52
#